data_AF-A0AAE0K519-F1
#
_entry.id   AF-A0AAE0K519-F1
#
_cell.length_a   1.000
_cell.length_b   1.000
_cell.length_c   1.000
_cell.angle_alpha   90.00
_cell.angle_beta   90.00
_cell.angle_gamma   90.00
#
_symmetry.space_group_name_H-M   'P 1'
#
loop_
_entity.id
_entity.type
_entity.pdbx_description
1 polymer ?
#
loop_
_entity_poly.entity_id
_entity_poly.type
_entity_poly.pdbx_seq_one_letter_code
_entity_poly.pdbx_strand_id
1 'polypeptide(L)'
;MQPRQLHLLTLPRELRDHIYRHYVYTSGGDGYIFDYEARKLRLADNRPIDLGLMYTCRLAAAEMRGLALRLNTITFSTLYSEELRSRAGRWAFLLKLAHGTSSGEVPSVFRDSQCQILEFAASDPVIHDFLIENQPAPPWREDACDPTVYTHLNKEPWRMPTHAQMDSLVTSDKPMPKNFHNPWKHCRQFWETDKGKYRFSAAAAAIHFLGSIPASTRQHIRNLVLDEDHPSSGHPECHAQGLRPFCLENGSLRIERRVRLWETLFLTGQLWRSTVELDIWRARGPKTIWSRGMTKEIAEWMAEAALPTVPEAITLVIDGNPAPEVSSDVFRDVVQADAAWQTAIDRAFPPSRVSPLDFLLKTAVKPYQCKGFPELLKAVCNGDPSSRIRCNFDPGEPWDDGQIDEIIKANPSDDPFELADAWRQARWPVGFKPPPPLPPYYKMLDELLMTEN
;
A
#
# COMPACT_ATOMS: atom_id res chain seq x y z
N MET A 1 41.14 3.03 50.54
CA MET A 1 41.30 3.36 49.11
C MET A 1 40.13 4.23 48.69
N GLN A 2 40.36 5.48 48.30
CA GLN A 2 39.29 6.29 47.68
C GLN A 2 39.03 5.76 46.26
N PRO A 3 37.76 5.59 45.84
CA PRO A 3 37.48 5.21 44.45
C PRO A 3 38.01 6.32 43.53
N ARG A 4 38.93 5.95 42.65
CA ARG A 4 39.51 6.87 41.67
C ARG A 4 38.39 7.25 40.69
N GLN A 5 37.97 8.50 40.71
CA GLN A 5 36.93 9.01 39.82
C GLN A 5 37.43 8.93 38.38
N LEU A 6 36.90 7.97 37.62
CA LEU A 6 37.19 7.82 36.20
C LEU A 6 36.37 8.86 35.42
N HIS A 7 37.04 9.73 34.68
CA HIS A 7 36.38 10.71 33.82
C HIS A 7 36.15 10.12 32.43
N LEU A 8 34.92 10.22 31.91
CA LEU A 8 34.52 9.65 30.61
C LEU A 8 35.51 9.99 29.48
N LEU A 9 35.95 11.26 29.39
CA LEU A 9 36.84 11.72 28.33
C LEU A 9 38.30 11.25 28.48
N THR A 10 38.67 10.69 29.62
CA THR A 10 40.01 10.10 29.86
C THR A 10 40.08 8.63 29.48
N LEU A 11 38.94 7.97 29.26
CA LEU A 11 38.88 6.60 28.77
C LEU A 11 39.38 6.53 27.32
N PRO A 12 39.99 5.42 26.87
CA PRO A 12 40.27 5.16 25.46
C PRO A 12 39.02 5.29 24.56
N ARG A 13 39.23 5.62 23.28
CA ARG A 13 38.16 5.87 22.30
C ARG A 13 37.19 4.70 22.19
N GLU A 14 37.73 3.48 22.21
CA GLU A 14 37.00 2.22 22.09
C GLU A 14 36.01 2.05 23.26
N LEU A 15 36.46 2.30 24.49
CA LEU A 15 35.60 2.24 25.67
C LEU A 15 34.53 3.33 25.65
N ARG A 16 34.87 4.54 25.20
CA ARG A 16 33.87 5.60 24.99
C ARG A 16 32.82 5.18 23.97
N ASP A 17 33.22 4.54 22.86
CA ASP A 17 32.28 4.05 21.85
C ASP A 17 31.33 2.97 22.36
N HIS A 18 31.79 2.08 23.23
CA HIS A 18 30.91 1.13 23.92
C HIS A 18 29.91 1.85 24.83
N ILE A 19 30.36 2.85 25.59
CA ILE A 19 29.49 3.66 26.46
C ILE A 19 28.45 4.42 25.63
N TYR A 20 28.87 5.10 24.56
CA TYR A 20 27.96 5.85 23.69
C TYR A 20 26.94 4.95 23.01
N ARG A 21 27.36 3.76 22.55
CA ARG A 21 26.46 2.75 21.99
C ARG A 21 25.41 2.34 23.00
N HIS A 22 25.82 1.99 24.22
CA HIS A 22 24.90 1.60 25.28
C HIS A 22 23.94 2.73 25.68
N TYR A 23 24.41 3.98 25.66
CA TYR A 23 23.61 5.15 26.01
C TYR A 23 22.46 5.42 25.01
N VAL A 24 22.73 5.31 23.70
CA VAL A 24 21.72 5.64 22.67
C VAL A 24 20.95 4.42 22.15
N TYR A 25 21.37 3.20 22.47
CA TYR A 25 20.71 1.99 21.99
C TYR A 25 19.51 1.64 22.87
N THR A 26 18.36 1.42 22.23
CA THR A 26 17.14 1.01 22.92
C THR A 26 17.16 -0.49 23.19
N SER A 27 17.27 -0.87 24.47
CA SER A 27 17.47 -2.27 24.89
C SER A 27 16.28 -3.19 24.60
N GLY A 28 15.10 -2.62 24.33
CA GLY A 28 13.86 -3.34 24.03
C GLY A 28 13.66 -3.74 22.57
N GLY A 29 14.54 -3.31 21.66
CA GLY A 29 14.42 -3.63 20.22
C GLY A 29 13.39 -2.81 19.44
N ASP A 30 12.49 -2.09 20.13
CA ASP A 30 11.43 -1.29 19.50
C ASP A 30 11.93 -0.02 18.79
N GLY A 31 13.19 0.35 19.00
CA GLY A 31 13.83 1.46 18.30
C GLY A 31 13.17 2.81 18.57
N TYR A 32 13.02 3.61 17.50
CA TYR A 32 12.38 4.91 17.53
C TYR A 32 11.09 4.89 16.72
N ILE A 33 10.08 5.62 17.16
CA ILE A 33 8.84 5.86 16.43
C ILE A 33 8.80 7.30 15.95
N PHE A 34 8.22 7.54 14.77
CA PHE A 34 8.00 8.90 14.28
C PHE A 34 6.66 9.45 14.79
N ASP A 35 6.74 10.53 15.58
CA ASP A 35 5.60 11.34 15.99
C ASP A 35 5.45 12.50 14.99
N TYR A 36 4.40 12.44 14.17
CA TYR A 36 4.13 13.45 13.16
C TYR A 36 3.74 14.80 13.75
N GLU A 37 2.91 14.82 14.80
CA GLU A 37 2.44 16.06 15.44
C GLU A 37 3.62 16.83 16.04
N ALA A 38 4.51 16.12 16.75
CA ALA A 38 5.73 16.73 17.29
C ALA A 38 6.83 16.93 16.23
N ARG A 39 6.67 16.35 15.03
CA ARG A 39 7.67 16.25 13.96
C ARG A 39 9.02 15.72 14.46
N LYS A 40 8.98 14.73 15.36
CA LYS A 40 10.14 14.23 16.10
C LYS A 40 10.14 12.71 16.19
N LEU A 41 11.34 12.16 16.36
CA LEU A 41 11.51 10.77 16.76
C LEU A 41 11.36 10.66 18.29
N ARG A 42 10.72 9.58 18.72
CA ARG A 42 10.49 9.23 20.13
C ARG A 42 10.85 7.78 20.38
N LEU A 43 10.99 7.42 21.65
CA LEU A 43 11.02 6.02 22.07
C LEU A 43 9.64 5.39 21.83
N ALA A 44 9.59 4.06 21.74
CA ALA A 44 8.34 3.32 21.50
C ALA A 44 7.25 3.55 22.56
N ASP A 45 7.65 3.91 23.79
CA ASP A 45 6.75 4.32 24.88
C ASP A 45 6.37 5.82 24.83
N ASN A 46 6.61 6.47 23.70
CA ASN A 46 6.34 7.88 23.42
C ASN A 46 7.18 8.88 24.23
N ARG A 47 8.18 8.44 24.99
CA ARG A 47 9.11 9.35 25.69
C ARG A 47 10.11 10.00 24.72
N PRO A 48 10.63 11.19 25.03
CA PRO A 48 11.71 11.80 24.26
C PRO A 48 12.97 10.94 24.27
N ILE A 49 13.73 10.97 23.16
CA ILE A 49 15.05 10.34 23.08
C ILE A 49 16.02 11.15 23.95
N ASP A 50 16.69 10.50 24.91
CA ASP A 50 17.71 11.16 25.73
C ASP A 50 19.02 11.32 24.93
N LEU A 51 19.34 12.57 24.61
CA LEU A 51 20.58 12.97 23.96
C LEU A 51 21.45 13.85 24.87
N GLY A 52 21.15 13.89 26.17
CA GLY A 52 21.80 14.76 27.15
C GLY A 52 23.32 14.65 27.11
N LEU A 53 23.86 13.43 27.02
CA LEU A 53 25.30 13.19 26.93
C LEU A 53 25.95 13.89 25.72
N MET A 54 25.29 13.89 24.56
CA MET A 54 25.79 14.57 23.36
C MET A 54 25.90 16.07 23.55
N TYR A 55 25.05 16.66 24.40
CA TYR A 55 25.03 18.10 24.64
C TYR A 55 25.98 18.56 25.75
N THR A 56 26.69 17.64 26.42
CA THR A 56 27.63 18.00 27.49
C THR A 56 28.93 18.64 26.99
N CYS A 57 29.49 18.18 25.86
CA CYS A 57 30.71 18.75 25.28
C CYS A 57 30.84 18.47 23.77
N ARG A 58 31.67 19.28 23.09
CA ARG A 58 31.89 19.18 21.64
C ARG A 58 32.50 17.83 21.21
N LEU A 59 33.37 17.24 22.04
CA LEU A 59 33.99 15.95 21.73
C LEU A 59 32.95 14.84 21.71
N ALA A 60 32.14 14.71 22.77
CA ALA A 60 31.04 13.74 22.82
C ALA A 60 30.04 13.97 21.67
N ALA A 61 29.66 15.23 21.38
CA ALA A 61 28.79 15.57 20.27
C ALA A 61 29.34 15.08 18.90
N ALA A 62 30.64 15.28 18.66
CA ALA A 62 31.29 14.85 17.43
C ALA A 62 31.39 13.33 17.34
N GLU A 63 31.78 12.69 18.43
CA GLU A 63 31.96 11.24 18.55
C GLU A 63 30.66 10.44 18.43
N MET A 64 29.56 10.99 18.96
CA MET A 64 28.23 10.38 18.94
C MET A 64 27.41 10.75 17.70
N ARG A 65 27.95 11.58 16.80
CA ARG A 65 27.23 12.09 15.62
C ARG A 65 26.67 10.94 14.78
N GLY A 66 25.34 10.92 14.63
CA GLY A 66 24.64 9.91 13.85
C GLY A 66 24.57 8.52 14.49
N LEU A 67 25.13 8.32 15.70
CA LEU A 67 25.18 7.01 16.34
C LEU A 67 23.79 6.47 16.66
N ALA A 68 22.90 7.33 17.20
CA ALA A 68 21.51 6.97 17.50
C ALA A 68 20.75 6.42 16.27
N LEU A 69 20.90 7.06 15.11
CA LEU A 69 20.23 6.67 13.86
C LEU A 69 20.86 5.42 13.21
N ARG A 70 22.15 5.17 13.46
CA ARG A 70 22.83 3.97 12.94
C ARG A 70 22.46 2.71 13.70
N LEU A 71 22.16 2.83 14.99
CA LEU A 71 21.94 1.69 15.88
C LEU A 71 20.47 1.32 16.07
N ASN A 72 19.56 2.27 15.92
CA ASN A 72 18.15 2.05 16.16
C ASN A 72 17.36 2.07 14.86
N THR A 73 16.41 1.15 14.75
CA THR A 73 15.40 1.15 13.70
C THR A 73 14.42 2.29 13.94
N ILE A 74 13.96 2.93 12.85
CA ILE A 74 12.91 3.95 12.93
C ILE A 74 11.64 3.37 12.32
N THR A 75 10.56 3.36 13.10
CA THR A 75 9.26 2.85 12.70
C THR A 75 8.31 4.01 12.37
N PHE A 76 7.64 3.87 11.24
CA PHE A 76 6.55 4.74 10.79
C PHE A 76 5.28 3.92 10.73
N SER A 77 4.18 4.45 11.26
CA SER A 77 2.84 3.86 11.11
C SER A 77 2.03 4.70 10.12
N THR A 78 0.83 4.24 9.75
CA THR A 78 -0.07 5.07 8.95
C THR A 78 -0.42 6.35 9.71
N LEU A 79 -0.45 7.45 8.96
CA LEU A 79 -0.57 8.77 9.53
C LEU A 79 -2.02 9.23 9.55
N TYR A 80 -2.54 9.41 10.76
CA TYR A 80 -3.80 10.08 11.04
C TYR A 80 -3.56 11.38 11.80
N SER A 81 -4.20 12.46 11.36
CA SER A 81 -4.49 13.61 12.22
C SER A 81 -5.76 14.30 11.75
N GLU A 82 -6.47 14.99 12.65
CA GLU A 82 -7.66 15.77 12.29
C GLU A 82 -7.36 16.80 11.19
N GLU A 83 -6.16 17.40 11.20
CA GLU A 83 -5.72 18.36 10.18
C GLU A 83 -5.44 17.69 8.81
N LEU A 84 -5.05 16.43 8.80
CA LEU A 84 -4.70 15.71 7.57
C LEU A 84 -5.86 14.91 6.98
N ARG A 85 -6.84 14.52 7.80
CA ARG A 85 -7.93 13.62 7.43
C ARG A 85 -8.69 14.09 6.18
N SER A 86 -9.10 15.36 6.14
CA SER A 86 -9.83 15.92 4.98
C SER A 86 -8.95 15.95 3.72
N ARG A 87 -7.64 16.20 3.87
CA ARG A 87 -6.66 16.16 2.78
C ARG A 87 -6.48 14.75 2.24
N ALA A 88 -6.31 13.77 3.11
CA ALA A 88 -6.16 12.37 2.73
C ALA A 88 -7.41 11.85 2.00
N GLY A 89 -8.61 12.17 2.48
CA GLY A 89 -9.86 11.76 1.83
C GLY A 89 -10.02 12.38 0.44
N ARG A 90 -9.81 13.70 0.33
CA ARG A 90 -9.87 14.39 -0.97
C ARG A 90 -8.79 13.91 -1.93
N TRP A 91 -7.58 13.65 -1.44
CA TRP A 91 -6.48 13.10 -2.24
C TRP A 91 -6.83 11.74 -2.83
N ALA A 92 -7.33 10.82 -2.00
CA ALA A 92 -7.80 9.51 -2.47
C ALA A 92 -8.88 9.65 -3.55
N PHE A 93 -9.85 10.55 -3.35
CA PHE A 93 -10.90 10.77 -4.33
C PHE A 93 -10.36 11.29 -5.66
N LEU A 94 -9.48 12.29 -5.65
CA LEU A 94 -8.89 12.85 -6.87
C LEU A 94 -8.04 11.82 -7.62
N LEU A 95 -7.25 11.01 -6.92
CA LEU A 95 -6.49 9.93 -7.55
C LEU A 95 -7.41 8.86 -8.12
N LYS A 96 -8.48 8.48 -7.43
CA LYS A 96 -9.48 7.55 -8.00
C LYS A 96 -10.10 8.08 -9.29
N LEU A 97 -10.34 9.38 -9.41
CA LEU A 97 -10.77 9.99 -10.68
C LEU A 97 -9.68 9.83 -11.76
N ALA A 98 -8.42 10.06 -11.40
CA ALA A 98 -7.29 9.98 -12.31
C ALA A 98 -7.02 8.54 -12.81
N HIS A 99 -7.31 7.53 -11.99
CA HIS A 99 -6.81 6.16 -12.16
C HIS A 99 -7.83 5.13 -12.65
N GLY A 100 -9.08 5.51 -12.97
CA GLY A 100 -10.07 4.58 -13.55
C GLY A 100 -10.16 3.21 -12.83
N THR A 101 -10.56 2.16 -13.54
CA THR A 101 -10.41 0.78 -13.06
C THR A 101 -9.10 0.18 -13.58
N SER A 102 -8.27 -0.40 -12.70
CA SER A 102 -7.00 -1.05 -13.09
C SER A 102 -7.25 -2.20 -14.08
N SER A 103 -6.78 -2.06 -15.33
CA SER A 103 -6.83 -3.08 -16.39
C SER A 103 -5.77 -4.17 -16.16
N GLY A 104 -5.69 -4.70 -14.94
CA GLY A 104 -4.74 -5.74 -14.56
C GLY A 104 -3.28 -5.28 -14.37
N GLU A 105 -2.99 -3.99 -14.48
CA GLU A 105 -1.68 -3.41 -14.16
C GLU A 105 -1.68 -2.69 -12.80
N VAL A 106 -0.49 -2.55 -12.21
CA VAL A 106 -0.32 -1.86 -10.94
C VAL A 106 -0.42 -0.33 -11.06
N PRO A 107 -0.85 0.38 -10.01
CA PRO A 107 -1.12 1.82 -10.05
C PRO A 107 0.03 2.70 -10.53
N SER A 108 1.29 2.34 -10.23
CA SER A 108 2.46 3.13 -10.64
C SER A 108 2.71 3.13 -12.15
N VAL A 109 2.22 2.13 -12.89
CA VAL A 109 2.37 2.03 -14.35
C VAL A 109 1.06 2.25 -15.10
N PHE A 110 -0.04 2.46 -14.38
CA PHE A 110 -1.39 2.62 -14.93
C PHE A 110 -1.49 3.71 -16.02
N ARG A 111 -0.70 4.77 -15.92
CA ARG A 111 -0.68 5.83 -16.94
C ARG A 111 -0.21 5.30 -18.28
N ASP A 112 0.85 4.49 -18.28
CA ASP A 112 1.46 4.01 -19.51
C ASP A 112 0.53 3.01 -20.20
N SER A 113 -0.16 2.15 -19.43
CA SER A 113 -1.20 1.28 -19.99
C SER A 113 -2.41 2.05 -20.50
N GLN A 114 -2.91 3.05 -19.78
CA GLN A 114 -4.03 3.86 -20.30
C GLN A 114 -3.67 4.58 -21.59
N CYS A 115 -2.47 5.14 -21.71
CA CYS A 115 -2.01 5.74 -22.96
C CYS A 115 -1.99 4.71 -24.10
N GLN A 116 -1.44 3.51 -23.87
CA GLN A 116 -1.44 2.44 -24.87
C GLN A 116 -2.85 2.01 -25.28
N ILE A 117 -3.77 1.85 -24.30
CA ILE A 117 -5.17 1.49 -24.55
C ILE A 117 -5.87 2.55 -25.41
N LEU A 118 -5.63 3.83 -25.12
CA LEU A 118 -6.18 4.94 -25.90
C LEU A 118 -5.58 5.00 -27.31
N GLU A 119 -4.30 4.70 -27.48
CA GLU A 119 -3.66 4.59 -28.80
C GLU A 119 -4.26 3.44 -29.64
N PHE A 120 -4.54 2.30 -29.00
CA PHE A 120 -5.24 1.19 -29.64
C PHE A 120 -6.67 1.57 -30.04
N ALA A 121 -7.41 2.21 -29.14
CA ALA A 121 -8.77 2.68 -29.41
C ALA A 121 -8.83 3.71 -30.55
N ALA A 122 -7.84 4.60 -30.65
CA ALA A 122 -7.76 5.57 -31.74
C ALA A 122 -7.53 4.91 -33.11
N SER A 123 -7.00 3.68 -33.11
CA SER A 123 -6.60 2.95 -34.31
C SER A 123 -7.58 1.83 -34.70
N ASP A 124 -8.46 1.41 -33.78
CA ASP A 124 -9.38 0.29 -33.96
C ASP A 124 -10.80 0.62 -33.42
N PRO A 125 -11.82 0.75 -34.31
CA PRO A 125 -13.20 1.03 -33.91
C PRO A 125 -13.81 -0.01 -32.96
N VAL A 126 -13.42 -1.28 -33.04
CA VAL A 126 -13.95 -2.34 -32.17
C VAL A 126 -13.42 -2.16 -30.74
N ILE A 127 -12.13 -1.82 -30.60
CA ILE A 127 -11.53 -1.50 -29.31
C ILE A 127 -12.14 -0.22 -28.74
N HIS A 128 -12.35 0.79 -29.59
CA HIS A 128 -13.02 2.02 -29.21
C HIS A 128 -14.42 1.73 -28.61
N ASP A 129 -15.25 0.98 -29.33
CA ASP A 129 -16.61 0.67 -28.92
C ASP A 129 -16.65 -0.22 -27.68
N PHE A 130 -15.76 -1.22 -27.58
CA PHE A 130 -15.59 -2.02 -26.37
C PHE A 130 -15.28 -1.15 -25.14
N LEU A 131 -14.36 -0.19 -25.26
CA LEU A 131 -14.04 0.75 -24.19
C LEU A 131 -15.21 1.69 -23.88
N ILE A 132 -16.04 2.06 -24.86
CA ILE A 132 -17.27 2.86 -24.66
C ILE A 132 -18.27 2.08 -23.80
N GLU A 133 -18.45 0.79 -24.06
CA GLU A 133 -19.47 -0.03 -23.42
C GLU A 133 -19.04 -0.61 -22.06
N ASN A 134 -17.76 -0.95 -21.88
CA ASN A 134 -17.30 -1.78 -20.76
C ASN A 134 -16.44 -1.06 -19.72
N GLN A 135 -15.85 0.09 -20.05
CA GLN A 135 -15.16 0.91 -19.05
C GLN A 135 -16.16 1.94 -18.49
N PRO A 136 -16.26 2.11 -17.15
CA PRO A 136 -16.94 3.28 -16.62
C PRO A 136 -16.26 4.50 -17.26
N ALA A 137 -17.01 5.31 -18.02
CA ALA A 137 -16.47 6.39 -18.82
C ALA A 137 -15.35 7.10 -18.04
N PRO A 138 -14.10 7.08 -18.54
CA PRO A 138 -13.02 7.72 -17.83
C PRO A 138 -13.39 9.18 -17.54
N PRO A 139 -12.98 9.78 -16.42
CA PRO A 139 -13.37 11.17 -16.11
C PRO A 139 -12.93 12.20 -17.16
N TRP A 140 -12.06 11.84 -18.10
CA TRP A 140 -11.63 12.64 -19.25
C TRP A 140 -12.50 12.47 -20.51
N ARG A 141 -13.49 11.56 -20.52
CA ARG A 141 -14.37 11.29 -21.69
C ARG A 141 -15.52 12.28 -21.84
N GLU A 142 -15.81 13.07 -20.81
CA GLU A 142 -16.72 14.22 -20.90
C GLU A 142 -15.85 15.48 -20.77
N ASP A 143 -16.25 16.61 -21.35
CA ASP A 143 -15.60 17.94 -21.35
C ASP A 143 -15.33 18.55 -19.94
N ALA A 144 -15.26 17.70 -18.92
CA ALA A 144 -15.34 17.95 -17.49
C ALA A 144 -14.00 18.20 -16.80
N CYS A 145 -12.85 17.90 -17.42
CA CYS A 145 -11.56 18.13 -16.77
C CYS A 145 -10.39 18.25 -17.74
N ASP A 146 -9.38 19.06 -17.40
CA ASP A 146 -8.15 19.16 -18.19
C ASP A 146 -7.28 17.90 -17.98
N PRO A 147 -6.96 17.12 -19.03
CA PRO A 147 -6.13 15.91 -18.91
C PRO A 147 -4.76 16.18 -18.25
N THR A 148 -4.23 17.40 -18.38
CA THR A 148 -2.95 17.78 -17.77
C THR A 148 -2.99 17.78 -16.24
N VAL A 149 -4.14 18.08 -15.64
CA VAL A 149 -4.36 18.04 -14.18
C VAL A 149 -4.07 16.64 -13.64
N TYR A 150 -4.60 15.60 -14.31
CA TYR A 150 -4.36 14.20 -13.95
C TYR A 150 -2.92 13.75 -14.18
N THR A 151 -2.24 14.29 -15.21
CA THR A 151 -0.82 13.97 -15.44
C THR A 151 0.11 14.51 -14.34
N HIS A 152 -0.27 15.58 -13.65
CA HIS A 152 0.49 16.09 -12.50
C HIS A 152 0.18 15.32 -11.20
N LEU A 153 -1.08 14.92 -11.01
CA LEU A 153 -1.54 14.11 -9.87
C LEU A 153 -0.80 12.77 -9.75
N ASN A 154 -0.48 12.15 -10.89
CA ASN A 154 0.05 10.78 -10.92
C ASN A 154 1.58 10.69 -10.77
N LYS A 155 2.32 11.81 -10.75
CA LYS A 155 3.80 11.73 -10.72
C LYS A 155 4.35 11.24 -9.38
N GLU A 156 3.69 11.62 -8.29
CA GLU A 156 4.17 11.35 -6.93
C GLU A 156 3.00 11.11 -5.97
N PRO A 157 2.21 10.03 -6.15
CA PRO A 157 1.04 9.71 -5.33
C PRO A 157 1.35 9.61 -3.82
N TRP A 158 2.60 9.28 -3.50
CA TRP A 158 3.16 9.20 -2.15
C TRP A 158 3.41 10.55 -1.46
N ARG A 159 3.32 11.68 -2.16
CA ARG A 159 3.48 13.01 -1.53
C ARG A 159 2.17 13.46 -0.91
N MET A 160 2.23 13.94 0.33
CA MET A 160 1.08 14.54 1.01
C MET A 160 0.81 15.93 0.43
N PRO A 161 -0.32 16.16 -0.30
CA PRO A 161 -0.61 17.46 -0.88
C PRO A 161 -1.10 18.46 0.17
N THR A 162 -0.82 19.74 -0.08
CA THR A 162 -1.43 20.86 0.64
C THR A 162 -2.86 21.12 0.16
N HIS A 163 -3.65 21.84 0.98
CA HIS A 163 -4.98 22.31 0.56
C HIS A 163 -4.92 23.14 -0.73
N ALA A 164 -3.98 24.10 -0.81
CA ALA A 164 -3.81 24.94 -1.98
C ALA A 164 -3.51 24.15 -3.26
N GLN A 165 -2.67 23.11 -3.18
CA GLN A 165 -2.43 22.22 -4.30
C GLN A 165 -3.72 21.51 -4.71
N MET A 166 -4.46 20.91 -3.77
CA MET A 166 -5.74 20.24 -4.11
C MET A 166 -6.80 21.20 -4.66
N ASP A 167 -6.86 22.44 -4.15
CA ASP A 167 -7.77 23.48 -4.64
C ASP A 167 -7.42 23.89 -6.07
N SER A 168 -6.12 24.00 -6.40
CA SER A 168 -5.68 24.30 -7.77
C SER A 168 -6.00 23.19 -8.78
N LEU A 169 -6.15 21.95 -8.31
CA LEU A 169 -6.42 20.78 -9.15
C LEU A 169 -7.91 20.66 -9.52
N VAL A 170 -8.79 21.38 -8.84
CA VAL A 170 -10.24 21.36 -9.09
C VAL A 170 -10.63 22.79 -9.44
N THR A 171 -10.55 23.18 -10.72
CA THR A 171 -11.07 24.48 -11.14
C THR A 171 -12.59 24.49 -10.97
N SER A 172 -13.13 25.56 -10.35
CA SER A 172 -14.54 25.69 -9.97
C SER A 172 -15.54 25.68 -11.14
N ASP A 173 -15.05 25.83 -12.38
CA ASP A 173 -15.89 26.19 -13.52
C ASP A 173 -16.11 25.04 -14.52
N LYS A 174 -15.54 23.84 -14.29
CA LYS A 174 -15.76 22.70 -15.18
C LYS A 174 -16.87 21.77 -14.64
N PRO A 175 -17.93 21.50 -15.41
CA PRO A 175 -19.02 20.65 -14.97
C PRO A 175 -18.53 19.20 -14.80
N MET A 176 -18.90 18.56 -13.67
CA MET A 176 -18.59 17.16 -13.40
C MET A 176 -19.31 16.21 -14.37
N PRO A 177 -18.74 15.01 -14.64
CA PRO A 177 -19.42 14.03 -15.45
C PRO A 177 -20.76 13.62 -14.85
N LYS A 178 -21.80 13.49 -15.69
CA LYS A 178 -23.18 13.22 -15.24
C LYS A 178 -23.33 11.89 -14.50
N ASN A 179 -22.37 10.97 -14.67
CA ASN A 179 -22.41 9.62 -14.11
C ASN A 179 -21.82 9.52 -12.69
N PHE A 180 -21.36 10.63 -12.10
CA PHE A 180 -20.88 10.62 -10.71
C PHE A 180 -22.03 10.61 -9.71
N HIS A 181 -22.06 9.57 -8.88
CA HIS A 181 -23.10 9.34 -7.88
C HIS A 181 -23.15 10.43 -6.79
N ASN A 182 -22.08 11.23 -6.63
CA ASN A 182 -22.05 12.33 -5.69
C ASN A 182 -21.07 13.42 -6.14
N PRO A 183 -21.55 14.49 -6.81
CA PRO A 183 -20.70 15.58 -7.25
C PRO A 183 -20.03 16.28 -6.06
N TRP A 184 -20.61 16.33 -4.86
CA TRP A 184 -20.02 17.02 -3.70
C TRP A 184 -18.66 16.47 -3.24
N LYS A 185 -18.28 15.25 -3.65
CA LYS A 185 -17.00 14.63 -3.25
C LYS A 185 -15.74 15.32 -3.79
N HIS A 186 -15.83 16.28 -4.72
CA HIS A 186 -14.65 17.11 -5.07
C HIS A 186 -14.52 18.35 -4.17
N CYS A 187 -15.58 18.73 -3.45
CA CYS A 187 -15.63 19.95 -2.66
C CYS A 187 -14.86 19.79 -1.33
N ARG A 188 -14.05 20.78 -0.98
CA ARG A 188 -13.32 20.79 0.30
C ARG A 188 -14.26 20.67 1.51
N GLN A 189 -15.37 21.40 1.51
CA GLN A 189 -16.36 21.39 2.60
C GLN A 189 -16.96 19.99 2.86
N PHE A 190 -17.11 19.16 1.83
CA PHE A 190 -17.56 17.78 1.99
C PHE A 190 -16.59 17.00 2.87
N TRP A 191 -15.28 17.05 2.57
CA TRP A 191 -14.27 16.30 3.33
C TRP A 191 -14.02 16.85 4.73
N GLU A 192 -14.27 18.14 4.96
CA GLU A 192 -14.21 18.73 6.29
C GLU A 192 -15.36 18.23 7.19
N THR A 193 -16.52 17.92 6.61
CA THR A 193 -17.72 17.45 7.33
C THR A 193 -17.91 15.93 7.31
N ASP A 194 -17.24 15.22 6.39
CA ASP A 194 -17.29 13.76 6.29
C ASP A 194 -16.76 13.10 7.56
N LYS A 195 -17.30 11.95 7.96
CA LYS A 195 -16.91 11.23 9.19
C LYS A 195 -15.79 10.20 9.00
N GLY A 196 -15.25 10.02 7.80
CA GLY A 196 -14.19 9.04 7.48
C GLY A 196 -12.84 9.36 8.10
N LYS A 197 -12.21 8.41 8.77
CA LYS A 197 -10.82 8.50 9.26
C LYS A 197 -9.84 8.18 8.12
N TYR A 198 -9.69 9.08 7.15
CA TYR A 198 -8.71 8.93 6.08
C TYR A 198 -7.29 9.18 6.60
N ARG A 199 -6.33 8.38 6.11
CA ARG A 199 -4.94 8.35 6.57
C ARG A 199 -3.99 8.45 5.39
N PHE A 200 -2.78 8.93 5.62
CA PHE A 200 -1.68 8.73 4.68
C PHE A 200 -0.91 7.46 5.06
N SER A 201 -0.33 6.77 4.08
CA SER A 201 0.46 5.56 4.32
C SER A 201 1.68 5.83 5.21
N ALA A 202 2.22 4.78 5.85
CA ALA A 202 3.49 4.84 6.55
C ALA A 202 4.65 5.25 5.63
N ALA A 203 4.63 4.80 4.37
CA ALA A 203 5.62 5.20 3.37
C ALA A 203 5.63 6.71 3.10
N ALA A 204 4.46 7.32 2.92
CA ALA A 204 4.31 8.77 2.77
C ALA A 204 4.84 9.52 4.00
N ALA A 205 4.56 9.04 5.21
CA ALA A 205 5.07 9.63 6.45
C ALA A 205 6.61 9.57 6.51
N ALA A 206 7.21 8.45 6.12
CA ALA A 206 8.65 8.30 6.03
C ALA A 206 9.26 9.24 4.98
N ILE A 207 8.66 9.34 3.79
CA ILE A 207 9.11 10.26 2.73
C ILE A 207 9.07 11.71 3.22
N HIS A 208 8.00 12.11 3.90
CA HIS A 208 7.87 13.44 4.49
C HIS A 208 8.98 13.70 5.53
N PHE A 209 9.21 12.76 6.46
CA PHE A 209 10.27 12.88 7.46
C PHE A 209 11.66 12.96 6.82
N LEU A 210 12.00 12.04 5.93
CA LEU A 210 13.30 12.02 5.26
C LEU A 210 13.54 13.29 4.44
N GLY A 211 12.51 13.80 3.76
CA GLY A 211 12.56 15.07 3.04
C GLY A 211 12.79 16.29 3.95
N SER A 212 12.39 16.21 5.22
CA SER A 212 12.50 17.32 6.19
C SER A 212 13.88 17.43 6.87
N ILE A 213 14.73 16.40 6.78
CA ILE A 213 16.05 16.37 7.42
C ILE A 213 17.19 16.50 6.40
N PRO A 214 18.36 17.04 6.76
CA PRO A 214 19.49 17.18 5.83
C PRO A 214 20.06 15.82 5.37
N ALA A 215 20.62 15.79 4.16
CA ALA A 215 21.30 14.61 3.61
C ALA A 215 22.39 14.06 4.55
N SER A 216 23.16 14.94 5.19
CA SER A 216 24.19 14.57 6.17
C SER A 216 23.64 13.77 7.36
N THR A 217 22.39 14.01 7.74
CA THR A 217 21.69 13.24 8.78
C THR A 217 21.14 11.93 8.21
N ARG A 218 20.53 11.95 7.02
CA ARG A 218 19.96 10.76 6.36
C ARG A 218 20.99 9.66 6.13
N GLN A 219 22.24 10.04 5.83
CA GLN A 219 23.37 9.10 5.67
C GLN A 219 23.67 8.24 6.90
N HIS A 220 23.17 8.63 8.07
CA HIS A 220 23.33 7.87 9.31
C HIS A 220 22.19 6.87 9.57
N ILE A 221 21.07 6.96 8.85
CA ILE A 221 19.95 6.02 9.01
C ILE A 221 20.35 4.67 8.42
N ARG A 222 19.98 3.58 9.10
CA ARG A 222 20.29 2.22 8.63
C ARG A 222 19.03 1.39 8.39
N ASN A 223 18.09 1.39 9.33
CA ASN A 223 16.91 0.53 9.24
C ASN A 223 15.64 1.36 9.42
N LEU A 224 14.69 1.19 8.51
CA LEU A 224 13.34 1.71 8.61
C LEU A 224 12.34 0.55 8.63
N VAL A 225 11.31 0.69 9.45
CA VAL A 225 10.10 -0.15 9.38
C VAL A 225 8.93 0.76 9.00
N LEU A 226 8.19 0.39 7.97
CA LEU A 226 6.97 1.07 7.55
C LEU A 226 5.81 0.13 7.84
N ASP A 227 5.08 0.38 8.92
CA ASP A 227 3.94 -0.41 9.37
C ASP A 227 2.66 0.19 8.80
N GLU A 228 2.18 -0.38 7.68
CA GLU A 228 0.92 -0.04 7.05
C GLU A 228 -0.21 -0.73 7.84
N ASP A 229 -0.50 -0.17 9.00
CA ASP A 229 -1.37 -0.70 10.05
C ASP A 229 -2.86 -0.33 9.92
N HIS A 230 -3.20 0.57 8.98
CA HIS A 230 -4.58 0.89 8.59
C HIS A 230 -4.69 1.15 7.08
N PRO A 231 -5.92 1.16 6.52
CA PRO A 231 -6.14 1.58 5.15
C PRO A 231 -5.75 3.05 4.99
N SER A 232 -5.06 3.35 3.88
CA SER A 232 -4.56 4.69 3.61
C SER A 232 -4.85 5.15 2.18
N SER A 233 -4.84 6.47 2.03
CA SER A 233 -5.25 7.17 0.82
C SER A 233 -4.15 7.20 -0.23
N GLY A 234 -4.60 7.09 -1.49
CA GLY A 234 -3.81 7.48 -2.66
C GLY A 234 -2.95 6.40 -3.28
N HIS A 235 -3.44 5.17 -3.35
CA HIS A 235 -2.71 4.02 -3.91
C HIS A 235 -1.45 3.66 -3.10
N PRO A 236 -1.59 3.39 -1.79
CA PRO A 236 -0.44 3.14 -0.93
C PRO A 236 0.50 2.06 -1.47
N GLU A 237 0.01 1.02 -2.14
CA GLU A 237 0.77 -0.02 -2.84
C GLU A 237 1.99 0.54 -3.59
N CYS A 238 1.84 1.65 -4.33
CA CYS A 238 2.92 2.23 -5.12
C CYS A 238 3.88 3.17 -4.35
N HIS A 239 3.58 3.50 -3.09
CA HIS A 239 4.31 4.55 -2.36
C HIS A 239 5.79 4.22 -2.07
N ALA A 240 6.17 2.94 -2.16
CA ALA A 240 7.57 2.53 -2.06
C ALA A 240 8.47 3.17 -3.13
N GLN A 241 7.91 3.53 -4.30
CA GLN A 241 8.61 4.25 -5.37
C GLN A 241 9.20 5.59 -4.88
N GLY A 242 8.48 6.29 -4.00
CA GLY A 242 8.92 7.56 -3.44
C GLY A 242 10.13 7.47 -2.51
N LEU A 243 10.51 6.27 -2.08
CA LEU A 243 11.68 6.03 -1.24
C LEU A 243 12.97 5.84 -2.04
N ARG A 244 12.87 5.70 -3.38
CA ARG A 244 14.01 5.46 -4.27
C ARG A 244 15.13 6.50 -4.13
N PRO A 245 14.87 7.82 -4.10
CA PRO A 245 15.94 8.80 -3.95
C PRO A 245 16.76 8.62 -2.67
N PHE A 246 16.11 8.22 -1.56
CA PHE A 246 16.79 8.03 -0.28
C PHE A 246 17.60 6.73 -0.23
N CYS A 247 17.15 5.68 -0.91
CA CYS A 247 17.92 4.44 -1.05
C CYS A 247 19.16 4.63 -1.93
N LEU A 248 19.04 5.42 -3.00
CA LEU A 248 20.17 5.78 -3.86
C LEU A 248 21.18 6.69 -3.13
N GLU A 249 20.68 7.64 -2.33
CA GLU A 249 21.52 8.51 -1.51
C GLU A 249 22.31 7.71 -0.46
N ASN A 250 21.66 6.76 0.22
CA ASN A 250 22.24 5.97 1.31
C ASN A 250 22.16 4.47 1.02
N GLY A 251 23.20 3.93 0.39
CA GLY A 251 23.26 2.49 0.04
C GLY A 251 23.27 1.52 1.24
N SER A 252 23.45 2.03 2.46
CA SER A 252 23.33 1.24 3.71
C SER A 252 21.92 1.27 4.32
N LEU A 253 20.98 1.99 3.71
CA LEU A 253 19.58 2.02 4.14
C LEU A 253 18.90 0.69 3.79
N ARG A 254 18.16 0.13 4.73
CA ARG A 254 17.28 -1.03 4.56
C ARG A 254 15.89 -0.65 5.07
N ILE A 255 14.87 -1.05 4.32
CA ILE A 255 13.48 -0.70 4.59
C ILE A 255 12.66 -1.98 4.59
N GLU A 256 12.02 -2.27 5.72
CA GLU A 256 11.02 -3.31 5.81
C GLU A 256 9.64 -2.66 5.80
N ARG A 257 8.84 -2.94 4.79
CA ARG A 257 7.48 -2.44 4.64
C ARG A 257 6.51 -3.57 5.00
N ARG A 258 5.81 -3.43 6.12
CA ARG A 258 4.82 -4.39 6.60
C ARG A 258 3.45 -3.89 6.21
N VAL A 259 2.63 -4.74 5.61
CA VAL A 259 1.23 -4.44 5.32
C VAL A 259 0.34 -5.46 6.00
N ARG A 260 -0.50 -5.00 6.91
CA ARG A 260 -1.37 -5.89 7.71
C ARG A 260 -2.55 -6.38 6.89
N LEU A 261 -2.81 -7.69 6.92
CA LEU A 261 -3.96 -8.24 6.21
C LEU A 261 -5.28 -7.76 6.80
N TRP A 262 -5.44 -7.90 8.11
CA TRP A 262 -6.72 -7.74 8.80
C TRP A 262 -7.09 -6.28 9.02
N GLU A 263 -6.17 -5.50 9.58
CA GLU A 263 -6.40 -4.08 9.87
C GLU A 263 -6.25 -3.17 8.65
N THR A 264 -5.61 -3.64 7.56
CA THR A 264 -5.36 -2.82 6.35
C THR A 264 -6.01 -3.42 5.11
N LEU A 265 -5.44 -4.46 4.50
CA LEU A 265 -5.83 -4.92 3.15
C LEU A 265 -7.30 -5.36 3.05
N PHE A 266 -7.81 -6.07 4.06
CA PHE A 266 -9.20 -6.53 4.08
C PHE A 266 -10.23 -5.43 4.38
N LEU A 267 -9.75 -4.22 4.69
CA LEU A 267 -10.56 -3.02 4.88
C LEU A 267 -10.45 -2.02 3.73
N THR A 268 -9.44 -2.11 2.85
CA THR A 268 -9.20 -1.15 1.75
C THR A 268 -10.42 -0.92 0.88
N GLY A 269 -11.11 -1.98 0.46
CA GLY A 269 -12.33 -1.88 -0.37
C GLY A 269 -13.48 -1.11 0.29
N GLN A 270 -13.44 -0.88 1.60
CA GLN A 270 -14.47 -0.17 2.37
C GLN A 270 -14.22 1.35 2.43
N LEU A 271 -12.99 1.83 2.22
CA LEU A 271 -12.65 3.26 2.24
C LEU A 271 -13.44 4.10 1.23
N TRP A 272 -13.90 3.47 0.16
CA TRP A 272 -14.59 4.16 -0.94
C TRP A 272 -16.10 4.27 -0.74
N ARG A 273 -16.64 3.59 0.27
CA ARG A 273 -18.05 3.68 0.63
C ARG A 273 -18.31 5.04 1.28
N SER A 274 -19.45 5.64 0.94
CA SER A 274 -19.94 6.80 1.68
C SER A 274 -20.14 6.45 3.15
N THR A 275 -20.09 7.44 4.02
CA THR A 275 -20.46 7.31 5.45
C THR A 275 -21.83 6.64 5.61
N VAL A 276 -22.81 7.00 4.76
CA VAL A 276 -24.14 6.37 4.71
C VAL A 276 -24.07 4.87 4.39
N GLU A 277 -23.26 4.47 3.41
CA GLU A 277 -23.07 3.05 3.09
C GLU A 277 -22.38 2.30 4.22
N LEU A 278 -21.36 2.89 4.85
CA LEU A 278 -20.72 2.30 6.02
C LEU A 278 -21.69 2.15 7.19
N ASP A 279 -22.58 3.12 7.42
CA ASP A 279 -23.63 3.03 8.45
C ASP A 279 -24.67 1.94 8.15
N ILE A 280 -25.06 1.76 6.88
CA ILE A 280 -25.91 0.62 6.48
C ILE A 280 -25.19 -0.72 6.73
N TRP A 281 -23.90 -0.80 6.41
CA TRP A 281 -23.09 -2.00 6.66
C TRP A 281 -22.94 -2.27 8.15
N ARG A 282 -22.70 -1.24 8.96
CA ARG A 282 -22.71 -1.31 10.44
C ARG A 282 -24.03 -1.85 10.96
N ALA A 283 -25.15 -1.28 10.53
CA ALA A 283 -26.49 -1.70 10.97
C ALA A 283 -26.79 -3.16 10.63
N ARG A 284 -26.22 -3.68 9.54
CA ARG A 284 -26.33 -5.10 9.16
C ARG A 284 -25.47 -6.04 10.00
N GLY A 285 -24.52 -5.52 10.78
CA GLY A 285 -23.64 -6.30 11.67
C GLY A 285 -22.94 -7.49 11.01
N PRO A 286 -22.41 -7.41 9.76
CA PRO A 286 -21.74 -8.53 9.15
C PRO A 286 -20.52 -8.89 10.00
N LYS A 287 -20.58 -10.07 10.62
CA LYS A 287 -19.49 -10.64 11.43
C LYS A 287 -18.37 -11.22 10.57
N THR A 288 -18.57 -11.25 9.26
CA THR A 288 -17.80 -12.03 8.30
C THR A 288 -17.28 -11.12 7.20
N ILE A 289 -15.99 -11.26 6.89
CA ILE A 289 -15.35 -10.70 5.71
C ILE A 289 -15.52 -11.69 4.57
N TRP A 290 -16.10 -11.25 3.46
CA TRP A 290 -16.23 -12.08 2.27
C TRP A 290 -14.95 -12.01 1.45
N SER A 291 -14.51 -13.15 0.91
CA SER A 291 -13.29 -13.25 0.10
C SER A 291 -13.27 -12.41 -1.18
N ARG A 292 -14.38 -11.75 -1.52
CA ARG A 292 -14.54 -10.93 -2.72
C ARG A 292 -13.52 -9.78 -2.71
N GLY A 293 -12.56 -9.87 -3.63
CA GLY A 293 -11.57 -8.81 -3.88
C GLY A 293 -10.32 -8.87 -3.01
N MET A 294 -10.22 -9.78 -2.02
CA MET A 294 -9.04 -9.90 -1.16
C MET A 294 -7.76 -10.14 -1.97
N THR A 295 -7.82 -11.06 -2.94
CA THR A 295 -6.66 -11.43 -3.76
C THR A 295 -6.17 -10.26 -4.59
N LYS A 296 -7.06 -9.42 -5.12
CA LYS A 296 -6.67 -8.24 -5.92
C LYS A 296 -5.84 -7.25 -5.09
N GLU A 297 -6.31 -6.95 -3.87
CA GLU A 297 -5.58 -6.07 -2.95
C GLU A 297 -4.19 -6.62 -2.61
N ILE A 298 -4.06 -7.94 -2.39
CA ILE A 298 -2.77 -8.59 -2.15
C ILE A 298 -1.88 -8.53 -3.41
N ALA A 299 -2.45 -8.85 -4.57
CA ALA A 299 -1.75 -8.94 -5.84
C ALA A 299 -1.14 -7.60 -6.27
N GLU A 300 -1.86 -6.49 -6.10
CA GLU A 300 -1.37 -5.15 -6.45
C GLU A 300 -0.15 -4.76 -5.59
N TRP A 301 -0.17 -5.05 -4.29
CA TRP A 301 0.98 -4.81 -3.40
C TRP A 301 2.19 -5.69 -3.76
N MET A 302 1.96 -6.98 -4.03
CA MET A 302 3.02 -7.90 -4.45
C MET A 302 3.66 -7.44 -5.77
N ALA A 303 2.84 -7.10 -6.76
CA ALA A 303 3.32 -6.68 -8.06
C ALA A 303 4.06 -5.33 -8.01
N GLU A 304 3.58 -4.35 -7.22
CA GLU A 304 4.30 -3.09 -6.99
C GLU A 304 5.68 -3.33 -6.36
N ALA A 305 5.75 -4.17 -5.32
CA ALA A 305 7.01 -4.48 -4.65
C ALA A 305 8.00 -5.25 -5.56
N ALA A 306 7.49 -5.97 -6.55
CA ALA A 306 8.30 -6.71 -7.52
C ALA A 306 8.88 -5.82 -8.63
N LEU A 307 8.38 -4.60 -8.84
CA LEU A 307 8.83 -3.74 -9.93
C LEU A 307 10.35 -3.46 -9.86
N PRO A 308 11.06 -3.44 -11.02
CA PRO A 308 12.49 -3.13 -11.06
C PRO A 308 12.83 -1.71 -10.58
N THR A 309 11.86 -0.79 -10.64
CA THR A 309 12.01 0.59 -10.19
C THR A 309 12.02 0.73 -8.67
N VAL A 310 11.41 -0.21 -7.94
CA VAL A 310 11.49 -0.28 -6.48
C VAL A 310 12.90 -0.72 -6.09
N PRO A 311 13.60 -0.04 -5.16
CA PRO A 311 14.94 -0.43 -4.74
C PRO A 311 15.01 -1.82 -4.10
N GLU A 312 16.13 -2.54 -4.30
CA GLU A 312 16.40 -3.83 -3.62
C GLU A 312 16.49 -3.72 -2.09
N ALA A 313 16.80 -2.51 -1.60
CA ALA A 313 16.83 -2.21 -0.16
C ALA A 313 15.46 -2.30 0.52
N ILE A 314 14.36 -2.39 -0.24
CA ILE A 314 12.99 -2.44 0.28
C ILE A 314 12.47 -3.87 0.20
N THR A 315 12.07 -4.42 1.35
CA THR A 315 11.38 -5.71 1.47
C THR A 315 9.92 -5.47 1.82
N LEU A 316 9.00 -6.14 1.12
CA LEU A 316 7.58 -6.17 1.47
C LEU A 316 7.30 -7.39 2.35
N VAL A 317 6.61 -7.17 3.47
CA VAL A 317 6.09 -8.22 4.34
C VAL A 317 4.57 -8.14 4.33
N ILE A 318 3.90 -9.17 3.83
CA ILE A 318 2.46 -9.37 4.04
C ILE A 318 2.31 -9.93 5.46
N ASP A 319 1.73 -9.13 6.34
CA ASP A 319 1.64 -9.40 7.78
C ASP A 319 0.27 -9.99 8.12
N GLY A 320 0.25 -11.25 8.55
CA GLY A 320 -0.94 -11.96 9.00
C GLY A 320 -1.23 -11.83 10.48
N ASN A 321 -0.37 -11.16 11.27
CA ASN A 321 -0.63 -10.94 12.68
C ASN A 321 -1.86 -10.05 12.90
N PRO A 322 -2.55 -10.20 14.04
CA PRO A 322 -2.32 -11.20 15.09
C PRO A 322 -2.96 -12.58 14.79
N ALA A 323 -3.35 -12.84 13.54
CA ALA A 323 -4.09 -14.04 13.11
C ALA A 323 -3.36 -14.82 11.99
N PRO A 324 -2.11 -15.26 12.19
CA PRO A 324 -1.33 -15.88 11.12
C PRO A 324 -1.97 -17.17 10.58
N GLU A 325 -2.59 -17.99 11.43
CA GLU A 325 -3.22 -19.25 11.01
C GLU A 325 -4.43 -19.01 10.10
N VAL A 326 -5.30 -18.05 10.45
CA VAL A 326 -6.44 -17.69 9.60
C VAL A 326 -5.98 -16.97 8.33
N SER A 327 -4.85 -16.27 8.39
CA SER A 327 -4.23 -15.68 7.20
C SER A 327 -3.72 -16.77 6.24
N SER A 328 -3.13 -17.85 6.77
CA SER A 328 -2.78 -19.04 5.99
C SER A 328 -4.01 -19.70 5.37
N ASP A 329 -5.13 -19.79 6.09
CA ASP A 329 -6.39 -20.30 5.54
C ASP A 329 -6.90 -19.44 4.37
N VAL A 330 -6.85 -18.11 4.50
CA VAL A 330 -7.20 -17.19 3.39
C VAL A 330 -6.31 -17.45 2.18
N PHE A 331 -5.00 -17.60 2.38
CA PHE A 331 -4.08 -17.83 1.28
C PHE A 331 -4.35 -19.17 0.59
N ARG A 332 -4.44 -20.25 1.35
CA ARG A 332 -4.70 -21.60 0.83
C ARG A 332 -6.04 -21.71 0.10
N ASP A 333 -7.11 -21.20 0.71
CA ASP A 333 -8.48 -21.46 0.22
C ASP A 333 -8.95 -20.43 -0.82
N VAL A 334 -8.27 -19.27 -0.91
CA VAL A 334 -8.69 -18.17 -1.80
C VAL A 334 -7.58 -17.70 -2.71
N VAL A 335 -6.44 -17.28 -2.16
CA VAL A 335 -5.38 -16.61 -2.93
C VAL A 335 -4.74 -17.59 -3.92
N GLN A 336 -4.47 -18.83 -3.49
CA GLN A 336 -3.94 -19.90 -4.34
C GLN A 336 -4.94 -20.29 -5.44
N ALA A 337 -6.22 -20.43 -5.09
CA ALA A 337 -7.25 -20.74 -6.08
C ALA A 337 -7.37 -19.62 -7.13
N ASP A 338 -7.42 -18.35 -6.72
CA ASP A 338 -7.49 -17.22 -7.63
C ASP A 338 -6.22 -17.13 -8.51
N ALA A 339 -5.04 -17.46 -7.99
CA ALA A 339 -3.81 -17.57 -8.79
C ALA A 339 -3.89 -18.69 -9.83
N ALA A 340 -4.39 -19.87 -9.46
CA ALA A 340 -4.56 -21.01 -10.37
C ALA A 340 -5.55 -20.67 -11.51
N TRP A 341 -6.65 -20.00 -11.19
CA TRP A 341 -7.60 -19.52 -12.19
C TRP A 341 -7.01 -18.46 -13.11
N GLN A 342 -6.21 -17.54 -12.59
CA GLN A 342 -5.49 -16.59 -13.43
C GLN A 342 -4.50 -17.33 -14.36
N THR A 343 -3.75 -18.33 -13.88
CA THR A 343 -2.89 -19.15 -14.73
C THR A 343 -3.67 -19.92 -15.80
N ALA A 344 -4.85 -20.44 -15.48
CA ALA A 344 -5.72 -21.09 -16.46
C ALA A 344 -6.14 -20.12 -17.57
N ILE A 345 -6.52 -18.89 -17.22
CA ILE A 345 -6.80 -17.82 -18.18
C ILE A 345 -5.56 -17.48 -19.00
N ASP A 346 -4.39 -17.36 -18.37
CA ASP A 346 -3.14 -17.06 -19.07
C ASP A 346 -2.77 -18.14 -20.10
N ARG A 347 -3.05 -19.42 -19.81
CA ARG A 347 -2.84 -20.55 -20.73
C ARG A 347 -3.89 -20.65 -21.83
N ALA A 348 -5.15 -20.38 -21.52
CA ALA A 348 -6.24 -20.39 -22.51
C ALA A 348 -6.08 -19.25 -23.53
N PHE A 349 -5.55 -18.10 -23.07
CA PHE A 349 -5.33 -16.88 -23.85
C PHE A 349 -3.84 -16.47 -23.85
N PRO A 350 -2.95 -17.27 -24.50
CA PRO A 350 -1.52 -17.01 -24.54
C PRO A 350 -1.17 -15.88 -25.51
N PRO A 351 -0.07 -15.13 -25.31
CA PRO A 351 0.29 -13.96 -26.11
C PRO A 351 0.32 -14.18 -27.64
N SER A 352 0.61 -15.41 -28.09
CA SER A 352 0.63 -15.76 -29.52
C SER A 352 -0.75 -15.80 -30.18
N ARG A 353 -1.84 -15.79 -29.41
CA ARG A 353 -3.23 -15.70 -29.89
C ARG A 353 -3.84 -14.30 -29.78
N VAL A 354 -3.14 -13.35 -29.14
CA VAL A 354 -3.77 -12.17 -28.54
C VAL A 354 -3.77 -11.00 -29.53
N SER A 355 -4.95 -10.64 -30.04
CA SER A 355 -5.19 -9.28 -30.52
C SER A 355 -5.14 -8.32 -29.33
N PRO A 356 -4.85 -7.00 -29.51
CA PRO A 356 -4.91 -6.03 -28.41
C PRO A 356 -6.25 -6.05 -27.66
N LEU A 357 -7.35 -6.41 -28.33
CA LEU A 357 -8.67 -6.57 -27.73
C LEU A 357 -8.72 -7.79 -26.78
N ASP A 358 -8.18 -8.94 -27.17
CA ASP A 358 -8.18 -10.14 -26.31
C ASP A 358 -7.40 -9.93 -25.02
N PHE A 359 -6.31 -9.15 -25.07
CA PHE A 359 -5.58 -8.75 -23.87
C PHE A 359 -6.45 -7.91 -22.95
N LEU A 360 -7.20 -6.95 -23.50
CA LEU A 360 -8.07 -6.07 -22.72
C LEU A 360 -9.26 -6.83 -22.12
N LEU A 361 -9.86 -7.74 -22.87
CA LEU A 361 -10.94 -8.61 -22.38
C LEU A 361 -10.43 -9.47 -21.23
N LYS A 362 -9.26 -10.07 -21.40
CA LYS A 362 -8.59 -10.91 -20.41
C LYS A 362 -8.25 -10.16 -19.11
N THR A 363 -7.75 -8.93 -19.19
CA THR A 363 -7.40 -8.17 -17.98
C THR A 363 -8.59 -7.49 -17.32
N ALA A 364 -9.73 -7.39 -18.03
CA ALA A 364 -10.97 -6.85 -17.49
C ALA A 364 -11.75 -7.84 -16.60
N VAL A 365 -11.47 -9.15 -16.70
CA VAL A 365 -12.21 -10.16 -15.94
C VAL A 365 -11.68 -10.35 -14.52
N LYS A 366 -12.60 -10.56 -13.57
CA LYS A 366 -12.30 -10.68 -12.14
C LYS A 366 -11.27 -11.75 -11.73
N PRO A 367 -11.13 -12.90 -12.41
CA PRO A 367 -10.11 -13.87 -12.02
C PRO A 367 -8.70 -13.37 -12.35
N TYR A 368 -8.55 -12.41 -13.26
CA TYR A 368 -7.28 -11.72 -13.51
C TYR A 368 -7.03 -10.66 -12.41
N GLN A 369 -6.12 -10.96 -11.49
CA GLN A 369 -5.86 -10.10 -10.33
C GLN A 369 -4.90 -8.97 -10.68
N CYS A 370 -3.71 -9.35 -11.16
CA CYS A 370 -2.67 -8.44 -11.58
C CYS A 370 -1.66 -9.20 -12.45
N LYS A 371 -1.04 -8.51 -13.42
CA LYS A 371 0.01 -9.06 -14.26
C LYS A 371 1.15 -9.64 -13.41
N GLY A 372 1.52 -10.90 -13.68
CA GLY A 372 2.62 -11.61 -13.01
C GLY A 372 2.30 -12.10 -11.60
N PHE A 373 1.06 -11.95 -11.13
CA PHE A 373 0.68 -12.34 -9.77
C PHE A 373 0.89 -13.84 -9.47
N PRO A 374 0.48 -14.80 -10.32
CA PRO A 374 0.68 -16.22 -10.04
C PRO A 374 2.15 -16.60 -9.86
N GLU A 375 3.04 -16.04 -10.68
CA GLU A 375 4.49 -16.28 -10.61
C GLU A 375 5.08 -15.71 -9.32
N LEU A 376 4.65 -14.51 -8.91
CA LEU A 376 5.07 -13.89 -7.67
C LEU A 376 4.62 -14.70 -6.46
N LEU A 377 3.37 -15.17 -6.44
CA LEU A 377 2.86 -16.03 -5.37
C LEU A 377 3.66 -17.33 -5.30
N LYS A 378 3.91 -17.98 -6.44
CA LYS A 378 4.73 -19.19 -6.52
C LYS A 378 6.14 -18.99 -5.97
N ALA A 379 6.79 -17.87 -6.30
CA ALA A 379 8.12 -17.53 -5.77
C ALA A 379 8.11 -17.35 -4.25
N VAL A 380 7.08 -16.71 -3.70
CA VAL A 380 6.90 -16.55 -2.24
C VAL A 380 6.71 -17.89 -1.54
N CYS A 381 5.84 -18.76 -2.08
CA CYS A 381 5.57 -20.08 -1.50
C CYS A 381 6.80 -20.98 -1.50
N ASN A 382 7.58 -20.94 -2.58
CA ASN A 382 8.81 -21.71 -2.72
C ASN A 382 10.00 -21.14 -1.91
N GLY A 383 9.81 -20.03 -1.18
CA GLY A 383 10.86 -19.42 -0.38
C GLY A 383 12.01 -18.85 -1.21
N ASP A 384 11.75 -18.36 -2.43
CA ASP A 384 12.78 -17.83 -3.34
C ASP A 384 13.64 -16.77 -2.62
N PRO A 385 14.96 -16.97 -2.51
CA PRO A 385 15.85 -16.02 -1.83
C PRO A 385 15.94 -14.68 -2.58
N SER A 386 15.69 -14.65 -3.88
CA SER A 386 15.67 -13.43 -4.70
C SER A 386 14.38 -12.62 -4.55
N SER A 387 13.32 -13.23 -4.01
CA SER A 387 12.07 -12.53 -3.74
C SER A 387 12.24 -11.50 -2.62
N ARG A 388 11.75 -10.28 -2.88
CA ARG A 388 11.65 -9.19 -1.90
C ARG A 388 10.35 -9.22 -1.12
N ILE A 389 9.47 -10.19 -1.41
CA ILE A 389 8.16 -10.33 -0.80
C ILE A 389 8.22 -11.50 0.18
N ARG A 390 7.72 -11.28 1.39
CA ARG A 390 7.70 -12.26 2.47
C ARG A 390 6.30 -12.30 3.10
N CYS A 391 5.95 -13.45 3.65
CA CYS A 391 4.83 -13.61 4.58
C CYS A 391 5.40 -14.01 5.94
N ASN A 392 4.75 -13.59 7.02
CA ASN A 392 5.06 -14.09 8.37
C ASN A 392 4.11 -15.22 8.84
N PHE A 393 3.35 -15.77 7.90
CA PHE A 393 2.49 -16.93 8.01
C PHE A 393 2.76 -17.83 6.79
N ASP A 394 2.24 -19.05 6.80
CA ASP A 394 2.38 -19.99 5.70
C ASP A 394 1.47 -19.60 4.51
N PRO A 395 2.00 -19.21 3.34
CA PRO A 395 1.20 -18.88 2.16
C PRO A 395 0.60 -20.12 1.46
N GLY A 396 0.92 -21.33 1.92
CA GLY A 396 0.49 -22.60 1.33
C GLY A 396 1.28 -22.98 0.08
N GLU A 397 0.83 -24.06 -0.56
CA GLU A 397 1.46 -24.62 -1.76
C GLU A 397 0.76 -24.14 -3.04
N PRO A 398 1.51 -23.78 -4.09
CA PRO A 398 0.95 -23.47 -5.40
C PRO A 398 0.24 -24.70 -5.99
N TRP A 399 -0.89 -24.47 -6.65
CA TRP A 399 -1.59 -25.54 -7.37
C TRP A 399 -0.72 -26.06 -8.52
N ASP A 400 -0.76 -27.37 -8.74
CA ASP A 400 0.05 -28.01 -9.77
C ASP A 400 -0.56 -27.86 -11.17
N ASP A 401 0.23 -28.21 -12.19
CA ASP A 401 -0.18 -28.11 -13.59
C ASP A 401 -1.38 -29.02 -13.92
N GLY A 402 -1.53 -30.16 -13.23
CA GLY A 402 -2.66 -31.06 -13.40
C GLY A 402 -3.97 -30.43 -12.94
N GLN A 403 -3.96 -29.81 -11.76
CA GLN A 403 -5.11 -29.07 -11.22
C GLN A 403 -5.52 -27.90 -12.13
N ILE A 404 -4.54 -27.16 -12.66
CA ILE A 404 -4.79 -26.04 -13.59
C ILE A 404 -5.37 -26.56 -14.91
N ASP A 405 -4.83 -27.66 -15.44
CA ASP A 405 -5.32 -28.26 -16.67
C ASP A 405 -6.74 -28.81 -16.53
N GLU A 406 -7.13 -29.28 -15.34
CA GLU A 406 -8.52 -29.66 -15.04
C GLU A 406 -9.46 -28.46 -15.09
N ILE A 407 -9.06 -27.28 -14.59
CA ILE A 407 -9.84 -26.04 -14.72
C ILE A 407 -10.08 -25.72 -16.20
N ILE A 408 -9.03 -25.77 -17.02
CA ILE A 408 -9.13 -25.48 -18.46
C ILE A 408 -10.03 -26.49 -19.17
N LYS A 409 -9.85 -27.79 -18.89
CA LYS A 409 -10.65 -28.86 -19.50
C LYS A 409 -12.13 -28.80 -19.11
N ALA A 410 -12.43 -28.43 -17.86
CA ALA A 410 -13.80 -28.31 -17.37
C ALA A 410 -14.52 -27.07 -17.93
N ASN A 411 -13.77 -26.06 -18.39
CA ASN A 411 -14.30 -24.78 -18.85
C ASN A 411 -13.73 -24.42 -20.24
N PRO A 412 -13.98 -25.23 -21.29
CA PRO A 412 -13.48 -24.94 -22.62
C PRO A 412 -14.25 -23.74 -23.19
N SER A 413 -13.62 -22.57 -23.23
CA SER A 413 -14.16 -21.38 -23.88
C SER A 413 -13.05 -20.52 -24.46
N ASP A 414 -13.38 -19.87 -25.58
CA ASP A 414 -12.56 -18.85 -26.22
C ASP A 414 -13.01 -17.42 -25.81
N ASP A 415 -13.91 -17.29 -24.82
CA ASP A 415 -14.35 -16.02 -24.22
C ASP A 415 -13.87 -15.91 -22.75
N PRO A 416 -13.02 -14.91 -22.42
CA PRO A 416 -12.61 -14.65 -21.04
C PRO A 416 -13.78 -14.42 -20.06
N PHE A 417 -14.92 -13.87 -20.51
CA PHE A 417 -16.07 -13.61 -19.64
C PHE A 417 -16.79 -14.89 -19.23
N GLU A 418 -16.87 -15.90 -20.10
CA GLU A 418 -17.41 -17.21 -19.76
C GLU A 418 -16.53 -17.91 -18.72
N LEU A 419 -15.20 -17.83 -18.84
CA LEU A 419 -14.28 -18.30 -17.80
C LEU A 419 -14.46 -17.51 -16.48
N ALA A 420 -14.73 -16.21 -16.55
CA ALA A 420 -14.98 -15.39 -15.37
C ALA A 420 -16.28 -15.78 -14.64
N ASP A 421 -17.31 -16.17 -15.39
CA ASP A 421 -18.55 -16.69 -14.84
C ASP A 421 -18.35 -18.10 -14.27
N ALA A 422 -17.58 -18.97 -14.93
CA ALA A 422 -17.20 -20.28 -14.40
C ALA A 422 -16.41 -20.15 -13.08
N TRP A 423 -15.42 -19.26 -13.03
CA TRP A 423 -14.71 -18.92 -11.78
C TRP A 423 -15.69 -18.46 -10.69
N ARG A 424 -16.66 -17.61 -11.04
CA ARG A 424 -17.68 -17.14 -10.08
C ARG A 424 -18.57 -18.27 -9.57
N GLN A 425 -18.88 -19.26 -10.41
CA GLN A 425 -19.71 -20.41 -10.03
C GLN A 425 -18.93 -21.43 -9.20
N ALA A 426 -17.67 -21.70 -9.57
CA ALA A 426 -16.77 -22.57 -8.83
C ALA A 426 -16.41 -21.98 -7.45
N ARG A 427 -16.38 -20.64 -7.35
CA ARG A 427 -16.09 -19.90 -6.13
C ARG A 427 -17.37 -19.57 -5.38
N TRP A 428 -17.74 -20.39 -4.39
CA TRP A 428 -18.63 -19.87 -3.34
C TRP A 428 -17.86 -18.81 -2.54
N PRO A 429 -18.41 -17.61 -2.28
CA PRO A 429 -17.71 -16.62 -1.47
C PRO A 429 -17.41 -17.22 -0.10
N VAL A 430 -16.14 -17.40 0.21
CA VAL A 430 -15.67 -17.89 1.50
C VAL A 430 -15.73 -16.74 2.49
N GLY A 431 -16.33 -17.00 3.65
CA GLY A 431 -16.50 -16.02 4.69
C GLY A 431 -15.50 -16.25 5.82
N PHE A 432 -14.66 -15.27 6.10
CA PHE A 432 -13.69 -15.32 7.20
C PHE A 432 -14.17 -14.46 8.38
N LYS A 433 -13.97 -14.94 9.60
CA LYS A 433 -14.24 -14.16 10.81
C LYS A 433 -12.90 -13.77 11.43
N PRO A 434 -12.69 -12.49 11.79
CA PRO A 434 -11.50 -12.10 12.54
C PRO A 434 -11.44 -12.91 13.85
N PRO A 435 -10.36 -13.66 14.12
CA PRO A 435 -10.20 -14.37 15.38
C PRO A 435 -9.71 -13.42 16.48
N PRO A 436 -9.95 -13.70 17.78
CA PRO A 436 -9.29 -12.98 18.86
C PRO A 436 -7.77 -12.98 18.69
N PRO A 437 -7.05 -11.88 19.00
CA PRO A 437 -7.53 -10.66 19.67
C PRO A 437 -8.18 -9.63 18.73
N LEU A 438 -8.33 -9.91 17.43
CA LEU A 438 -9.01 -8.97 16.53
C LEU A 438 -10.48 -8.81 16.95
N PRO A 439 -11.02 -7.59 16.90
CA PRO A 439 -12.43 -7.38 17.14
C PRO A 439 -13.25 -7.95 15.95
N PRO A 440 -14.56 -8.20 16.15
CA PRO A 440 -15.43 -8.60 15.05
C PRO A 440 -15.38 -7.61 13.88
N TYR A 441 -15.60 -8.10 12.65
CA TYR A 441 -15.42 -7.27 11.45
C TYR A 441 -16.15 -5.93 11.47
N TYR A 442 -17.43 -5.91 11.88
CA TYR A 442 -18.19 -4.66 11.99
C TYR A 442 -17.57 -3.64 12.97
N LYS A 443 -16.82 -4.09 13.99
CA LYS A 443 -16.05 -3.22 14.89
C LYS A 443 -14.73 -2.75 14.27
N MET A 444 -14.10 -3.56 13.43
CA MET A 444 -12.95 -3.09 12.64
C MET A 444 -13.36 -1.94 11.70
N LEU A 445 -14.59 -1.97 11.17
CA LEU A 445 -15.12 -0.86 10.37
C LEU A 445 -15.35 0.42 11.18
N ASP A 446 -15.58 0.32 12.49
CA ASP A 446 -15.73 1.51 13.35
C ASP A 446 -14.42 2.32 13.41
N GLU A 447 -13.26 1.67 13.25
CA GLU A 447 -11.95 2.36 13.20
C GLU A 447 -11.72 3.19 11.93
N LEU A 448 -12.59 3.03 10.93
CA LEU A 448 -12.58 3.84 9.71
C LEU A 448 -13.41 5.12 9.86
N LEU A 449 -14.07 5.33 11.00
CA LEU A 449 -14.99 6.45 11.21
C LEU A 449 -14.69 7.18 12.52
N MET A 450 -14.93 8.49 12.52
CA MET A 450 -14.89 9.30 13.73
C MET A 450 -16.04 8.87 14.66
N THR A 451 -15.75 8.73 15.94
CA THR A 451 -16.78 8.52 16.97
C THR A 451 -17.53 9.83 17.20
N GLU A 452 -18.85 9.78 17.31
CA GLU A 452 -19.62 10.94 17.78
C GLU A 452 -19.28 11.18 19.25
N ASN A 453 -18.89 12.42 19.58
CA ASN A 453 -18.72 12.86 20.96
C ASN A 453 -20.07 13.07 21.64
#